data_AF-L1NEN5-F1
#
_entry.id   AF-L1NEN5-F1
#
_cell.length_a   1.000
_cell.length_b   1.000
_cell.length_c   1.000
_cell.angle_alpha   90.00
_cell.angle_beta   90.00
_cell.angle_gamma   90.00
#
_symmetry.space_group_name_H-M   'P 1'
#
loop_
_entity.id
_entity.type
_entity.pdbx_description
1 polymer ?
#
loop_
_entity_poly.entity_id
_entity_poly.type
_entity_poly.pdbx_seq_one_letter_code
_entity_poly.pdbx_strand_id
1 'polypeptide(L)'
;MEQLLHYVWKHRLFALQNLCTTDGESVEVIDTGLHNTNAGPDFFNAKIKINDTVWVGNVEIHERSSQWYQHAHDKDERYNNVILHVVAQADKPVFSQDGKQLVQMELAVPQETHRHYTELIATDHFPPCYKIIPQLPRLMIHGWLTVLQTERLEQKTKTVLQRLEQYKGSWENALFVTLARNYGFGINGEAFETWANHIPLHAIAHHRDNLFQIEALFLGQAGLLEEAFIPKRYLSKAHEEGYFDKLRNEYLYLARKFSLQPMNAHQWLFLRLRPQNFPYIRLSQLAQLYFSNKVKLANIIACENIEQLRETLATAVTPYWQTHYVFGEESKKSSKHLSTASINRLIVNTVIPILFAYGRYQGDDKLCDRALQLLEQLKTEDNRIIRMWKDCGLEVANASDSQALIQLKNEYCDKRECLRCRIGYEYLKGTYGLKAIQPKL
;
A
#
# COMPACT_ATOMS: atom_id res chain seq x y z
N MET A 1 4.29 7.14 -26.87
CA MET A 1 5.57 6.71 -27.46
C MET A 1 6.74 7.29 -26.68
N GLU A 2 6.73 8.59 -26.39
CA GLU A 2 7.76 9.31 -25.65
C GLU A 2 8.25 8.61 -24.37
N GLN A 3 7.37 8.19 -23.45
CA GLN A 3 7.77 7.45 -22.24
C GLN A 3 8.59 6.18 -22.53
N LEU A 4 8.29 5.47 -23.62
CA LEU A 4 9.05 4.30 -24.05
C LEU A 4 10.40 4.68 -24.63
N LEU A 5 10.51 5.85 -25.28
CA LEU A 5 11.77 6.41 -25.77
C LEU A 5 12.68 6.81 -24.60
N HIS A 6 12.13 7.46 -23.56
CA HIS A 6 12.87 7.75 -22.32
C HIS A 6 13.37 6.45 -21.68
N TYR A 7 12.52 5.42 -21.68
CA TYR A 7 12.87 4.12 -21.12
C TYR A 7 14.02 3.45 -21.88
N VAL A 8 13.92 3.45 -23.22
CA VAL A 8 14.96 2.93 -24.11
C VAL A 8 16.27 3.68 -23.93
N TRP A 9 16.22 5.03 -23.86
CA TRP A 9 17.37 5.87 -23.57
C TRP A 9 18.01 5.51 -22.23
N LYS A 10 17.24 5.64 -21.14
CA LYS A 10 17.69 5.40 -19.76
C LYS A 10 18.38 4.06 -19.57
N HIS A 11 17.82 3.01 -20.16
CA HIS A 11 18.28 1.64 -19.98
C HIS A 11 19.19 1.13 -21.09
N ARG A 12 19.55 1.98 -22.06
CA ARG A 12 20.36 1.61 -23.24
C ARG A 12 19.80 0.40 -23.99
N LEU A 13 18.48 0.32 -24.11
CA LEU A 13 17.79 -0.73 -24.87
C LEU A 13 17.77 -0.38 -26.36
N PHE A 14 18.93 -0.03 -26.92
CA PHE A 14 19.11 0.30 -28.33
C PHE A 14 20.47 -0.24 -28.78
N ALA A 15 20.65 -0.40 -30.09
CA ALA A 15 21.95 -0.80 -30.64
C ALA A 15 22.99 0.29 -30.33
N LEU A 16 24.04 -0.07 -29.59
CA LEU A 16 25.12 0.87 -29.23
C LEU A 16 26.00 1.23 -30.44
N GLN A 17 25.90 0.50 -31.55
CA GLN A 17 26.67 0.72 -32.76
C GLN A 17 25.86 1.54 -33.76
N ASN A 18 26.53 2.45 -34.46
CA ASN A 18 26.00 3.25 -35.58
C ASN A 18 24.91 4.29 -35.21
N LEU A 19 24.96 4.86 -34.00
CA LEU A 19 24.16 6.06 -33.73
C LEU A 19 24.80 7.25 -34.46
N CYS A 20 23.96 8.05 -35.13
CA CYS A 20 24.39 9.25 -35.84
C CYS A 20 23.42 10.40 -35.59
N THR A 21 23.93 11.62 -35.60
CA THR A 21 23.08 12.83 -35.62
C THR A 21 22.29 12.92 -36.92
N THR A 22 21.29 13.79 -36.97
CA THR A 22 20.55 14.10 -38.21
C THR A 22 21.45 14.65 -39.32
N ASP A 23 22.64 15.15 -38.97
CA ASP A 23 23.65 15.65 -39.90
C ASP A 23 24.71 14.59 -40.27
N GLY A 24 24.57 13.35 -39.77
CA GLY A 24 25.43 12.22 -40.10
C GLY A 24 26.70 12.08 -39.24
N GLU A 25 26.85 12.87 -38.17
CA GLU A 25 27.99 12.77 -37.26
C GLU A 25 27.85 11.56 -36.34
N SER A 26 28.95 10.85 -36.06
CA SER A 26 28.92 9.65 -35.21
C SER A 26 28.64 10.02 -33.75
N VAL A 27 27.73 9.29 -33.10
CA VAL A 27 27.33 9.48 -31.70
C VAL A 27 27.69 8.23 -30.89
N GLU A 28 28.36 8.41 -29.76
CA GLU A 28 28.58 7.37 -28.75
C GLU A 28 28.04 7.86 -27.40
N VAL A 29 27.11 7.09 -26.82
CA VAL A 29 26.52 7.39 -25.52
C VAL A 29 27.38 6.78 -24.41
N ILE A 30 28.26 7.59 -23.82
CA ILE A 30 29.13 7.18 -22.70
C ILE A 30 28.32 7.07 -21.41
N ASP A 31 27.47 8.07 -21.13
CA ASP A 31 26.54 8.14 -20.00
C ASP A 31 25.21 8.76 -20.45
N THR A 32 24.09 8.09 -20.15
CA THR A 32 22.74 8.56 -20.50
C THR A 32 22.26 9.68 -19.59
N GLY A 33 22.97 9.91 -18.48
CA GLY A 33 22.64 10.92 -17.49
C GLY A 33 21.61 10.45 -16.47
N LEU A 34 21.27 11.35 -15.55
CA LEU A 34 20.28 11.14 -14.50
C LEU A 34 18.91 11.61 -14.96
N HIS A 35 17.95 10.67 -15.05
CA HIS A 35 16.57 10.99 -15.41
C HIS A 35 15.98 12.00 -14.42
N ASN A 36 15.52 13.13 -14.94
CA ASN A 36 14.87 14.20 -14.22
C ASN A 36 13.36 13.98 -14.21
N THR A 37 12.72 14.19 -13.07
CA THR A 37 11.25 14.16 -12.94
C THR A 37 10.68 15.50 -12.49
N ASN A 38 11.52 16.53 -12.44
CA ASN A 38 11.17 17.91 -12.09
C ASN A 38 11.27 18.80 -13.34
N ALA A 39 10.99 20.10 -13.18
CA ALA A 39 11.14 21.06 -14.28
C ALA A 39 12.57 21.09 -14.85
N GLY A 40 12.69 21.23 -16.18
CA GLY A 40 13.95 21.24 -16.91
C GLY A 40 14.12 19.99 -17.79
N PRO A 41 15.30 19.81 -18.41
CA PRO A 41 15.52 18.74 -19.36
C PRO A 41 15.33 17.33 -18.79
N ASP A 42 15.01 16.37 -19.65
CA ASP A 42 14.69 14.99 -19.26
C ASP A 42 15.83 14.24 -18.57
N PHE A 43 17.08 14.48 -18.97
CA PHE A 43 18.25 13.85 -18.36
C PHE A 43 19.35 14.86 -18.09
N PHE A 44 19.83 14.91 -16.85
CA PHE A 44 20.94 15.76 -16.42
C PHE A 44 22.29 15.04 -16.53
N ASN A 45 23.34 15.80 -16.86
CA ASN A 45 24.74 15.36 -16.80
C ASN A 45 25.04 14.09 -17.63
N ALA A 46 24.39 13.95 -18.79
CA ALA A 46 24.77 12.96 -19.79
C ALA A 46 26.18 13.24 -20.32
N LYS A 47 26.87 12.17 -20.77
CA LYS A 47 28.18 12.23 -21.42
C LYS A 47 28.05 11.58 -22.78
N ILE A 48 28.18 12.37 -23.84
CA ILE A 48 27.97 11.92 -25.21
C ILE A 48 29.17 12.35 -26.03
N LYS A 49 29.77 11.41 -26.74
CA LYS A 49 30.81 11.71 -27.71
C LYS A 49 30.17 11.91 -29.08
N ILE A 50 30.38 13.08 -29.68
CA ILE A 50 29.95 13.40 -31.05
C ILE A 50 31.23 13.59 -31.87
N ASN A 51 31.43 12.75 -32.89
CA ASN A 51 32.71 12.57 -33.57
C ASN A 51 33.85 12.31 -32.55
N ASP A 52 34.83 13.22 -32.43
CA ASP A 52 35.96 13.10 -31.50
C ASP A 52 35.80 13.91 -30.21
N THR A 53 34.70 14.66 -30.07
CA THR A 53 34.49 15.56 -28.93
C THR A 53 33.52 14.95 -27.91
N VAL A 54 33.93 14.89 -26.64
CA VAL A 54 33.06 14.49 -25.54
C VAL A 54 32.33 15.71 -24.98
N TRP A 55 31.01 15.68 -25.07
CA TRP A 55 30.11 16.67 -24.51
C TRP A 55 29.57 16.21 -23.17
N VAL A 56 29.46 17.15 -22.23
CA VAL A 56 28.82 16.95 -20.93
C VAL A 56 27.70 17.97 -20.79
N GLY A 57 26.48 17.50 -20.57
CA GLY A 57 25.32 18.37 -20.48
C GLY A 57 24.02 17.58 -20.41
N ASN A 58 22.93 18.17 -20.86
CA ASN A 58 21.60 17.60 -20.69
C ASN A 58 21.10 16.96 -21.99
N VAL A 59 20.17 16.02 -21.85
CA VAL A 59 19.47 15.39 -22.98
C VAL A 59 17.99 15.64 -22.83
N GLU A 60 17.37 16.04 -23.94
CA GLU A 60 15.93 16.18 -24.06
C GLU A 60 15.39 15.13 -25.03
N ILE A 61 14.23 14.57 -24.73
CA ILE A 61 13.62 13.50 -25.51
C ILE A 61 12.20 13.86 -25.91
N HIS A 62 11.87 13.70 -27.18
CA HIS A 62 10.53 13.93 -27.70
C HIS A 62 10.12 12.87 -28.71
N GLU A 63 8.82 12.71 -28.97
CA GLU A 63 8.37 11.92 -30.12
C GLU A 63 8.76 12.61 -31.43
N ARG A 64 8.60 13.94 -31.52
CA ARG A 64 8.90 14.76 -32.71
C ARG A 64 9.67 16.00 -32.33
N SER A 65 10.58 16.45 -33.20
CA SER A 65 11.35 17.67 -32.95
C SER A 65 10.49 18.92 -32.75
N SER A 66 9.36 19.01 -33.45
CA SER A 66 8.41 20.12 -33.35
C SER A 66 7.82 20.31 -31.95
N GLN A 67 7.81 19.28 -31.10
CA GLN A 67 7.35 19.37 -29.71
C GLN A 67 8.22 20.29 -28.85
N TRP A 68 9.49 20.51 -29.23
CA TRP A 68 10.37 21.48 -28.58
C TRP A 68 9.72 22.87 -28.42
N TYR A 69 9.07 23.34 -29.48
CA TYR A 69 8.38 24.64 -29.50
C TYR A 69 6.98 24.56 -28.88
N GLN A 70 6.32 23.39 -28.94
CA GLN A 70 5.01 23.19 -28.33
C GLN A 70 5.10 23.29 -26.80
N HIS A 71 6.20 22.79 -26.24
CA HIS A 71 6.51 22.85 -24.81
C HIS A 71 7.24 24.14 -24.41
N ALA A 72 7.45 25.06 -25.35
CA ALA A 72 8.12 26.35 -25.17
C ALA A 72 9.56 26.25 -24.59
N HIS A 73 10.27 25.15 -24.89
CA HIS A 73 11.67 24.97 -24.47
C HIS A 73 12.61 25.97 -25.16
N ASP A 74 12.22 26.49 -26.33
CA ASP A 74 12.88 27.59 -27.03
C ASP A 74 12.85 28.92 -26.25
N LYS A 75 12.12 29.00 -25.14
CA LYS A 75 11.98 30.20 -24.31
C LYS A 75 12.42 30.00 -22.87
N ASP A 76 12.90 28.81 -22.50
CA ASP A 76 13.29 28.48 -21.13
C ASP A 76 14.81 28.26 -21.06
N GLU A 77 15.48 29.10 -20.26
CA GLU A 77 16.92 29.07 -20.04
C GLU A 77 17.46 27.72 -19.51
N ARG A 78 16.61 26.92 -18.84
CA ARG A 78 16.97 25.60 -18.30
C ARG A 78 17.40 24.63 -19.39
N TYR A 79 17.00 24.86 -20.64
CA TYR A 79 17.27 24.02 -21.78
C TYR A 79 18.51 24.45 -22.59
N ASN A 80 19.15 25.58 -22.24
CA ASN A 80 20.35 26.05 -22.94
C ASN A 80 21.54 25.09 -22.83
N ASN A 81 21.59 24.26 -21.77
CA ASN A 81 22.61 23.22 -21.60
C ASN A 81 22.24 21.86 -22.20
N VAL A 82 21.21 21.79 -23.07
CA VAL A 82 20.93 20.57 -23.83
C VAL A 82 22.04 20.38 -24.89
N ILE A 83 22.69 19.22 -24.82
CA ILE A 83 23.78 18.83 -25.73
C ILE A 83 23.31 17.88 -26.81
N LEU A 84 22.18 17.21 -26.61
CA LEU A 84 21.56 16.32 -27.60
C LEU A 84 20.03 16.31 -27.42
N HIS A 85 19.31 16.53 -28.50
CA HIS A 85 17.86 16.34 -28.57
C HIS A 85 17.56 15.01 -29.27
N VAL A 86 17.08 14.04 -28.51
CA VAL A 86 16.76 12.71 -29.01
C VAL A 86 15.29 12.65 -29.40
N VAL A 87 15.00 12.22 -30.63
CA VAL A 87 13.63 12.19 -31.15
C VAL A 87 13.30 10.85 -31.79
N ALA A 88 12.03 10.43 -31.77
CA ALA A 88 11.61 9.31 -32.61
C ALA A 88 11.55 9.71 -34.10
N GLN A 89 11.24 10.98 -34.37
CA GLN A 89 11.24 11.56 -35.71
C GLN A 89 11.73 13.01 -35.70
N ALA A 90 12.77 13.30 -36.47
CA ALA A 90 13.29 14.64 -36.67
C ALA A 90 12.53 15.37 -37.78
N ASP A 91 11.52 16.15 -37.42
CA ASP A 91 10.64 16.85 -38.37
C ASP A 91 11.01 18.32 -38.61
N LYS A 92 11.86 18.93 -37.77
CA LYS A 92 12.42 20.27 -37.98
C LYS A 92 13.65 20.55 -37.09
N PRO A 93 14.52 21.50 -37.50
CA PRO A 93 15.55 22.06 -36.63
C PRO A 93 14.96 22.75 -35.38
N VAL A 94 15.67 22.63 -34.26
CA VAL A 94 15.30 23.25 -32.99
C VAL A 94 16.39 24.18 -32.48
N PHE A 95 16.00 25.28 -31.85
CA PHE A 95 16.90 26.28 -31.29
C PHE A 95 16.57 26.48 -29.80
N SER A 96 17.59 26.58 -28.96
CA SER A 96 17.46 26.98 -27.56
C SER A 96 17.15 28.47 -27.44
N GLN A 97 16.86 28.89 -26.20
CA GLN A 97 16.53 30.28 -25.90
C GLN A 97 17.66 31.26 -26.23
N ASP A 98 18.93 30.82 -26.10
CA ASP A 98 20.12 31.60 -26.47
C ASP A 98 20.46 31.56 -27.98
N GLY A 99 19.61 30.94 -28.81
CA GLY A 99 19.74 30.90 -30.26
C GLY A 99 20.67 29.80 -30.79
N LYS A 100 21.20 28.92 -29.94
CA LYS A 100 22.00 27.77 -30.37
C LYS A 100 21.09 26.72 -31.03
N GLN A 101 21.46 26.28 -32.24
CA GLN A 101 20.83 25.12 -32.86
C GLN A 101 21.25 23.85 -32.09
N LEU A 102 20.29 23.04 -31.67
CA LEU A 102 20.60 21.80 -30.97
C LEU A 102 20.95 20.69 -31.94
N VAL A 103 21.92 19.86 -31.53
CA VAL A 103 22.22 18.61 -32.22
C VAL A 103 21.06 17.65 -31.99
N GLN A 104 20.54 17.07 -33.08
CA GLN A 104 19.43 16.14 -33.03
C GLN A 104 19.90 14.73 -33.41
N MET A 105 19.29 13.72 -32.79
CA MET A 105 19.51 12.32 -33.13
C MET A 105 18.17 11.60 -33.15
N GLU A 106 17.91 10.86 -34.22
CA GLU A 106 16.78 9.95 -34.25
C GLU A 106 17.11 8.66 -33.51
N LEU A 107 16.23 8.26 -32.58
CA LEU A 107 16.35 7.00 -31.85
C LEU A 107 15.10 6.16 -32.08
N ALA A 108 15.27 5.02 -32.74
CA ALA A 108 14.22 4.03 -32.89
C ALA A 108 14.10 3.16 -31.63
N VAL A 109 12.87 2.97 -31.15
CA VAL A 109 12.57 1.92 -30.18
C VAL A 109 12.71 0.56 -30.90
N PRO A 110 13.51 -0.39 -30.39
CA PRO A 110 13.59 -1.71 -31.00
C PRO A 110 12.20 -2.36 -31.11
N GLN A 111 11.94 -2.98 -32.26
CA GLN A 111 10.63 -3.57 -32.56
C GLN A 111 10.18 -4.57 -31.49
N GLU A 112 11.10 -5.39 -30.97
CA GLU A 112 10.82 -6.34 -29.88
C GLU A 112 10.44 -5.64 -28.57
N THR A 113 11.15 -4.58 -28.19
CA THR A 113 10.82 -3.79 -27.00
C THR A 113 9.46 -3.12 -27.13
N HIS A 114 9.14 -2.58 -28.31
CA HIS A 114 7.82 -2.03 -28.59
C HIS A 114 6.73 -3.11 -28.48
N ARG A 115 6.93 -4.27 -29.11
CA ARG A 115 5.99 -5.41 -29.04
C ARG A 115 5.76 -5.86 -27.60
N HIS A 116 6.83 -6.05 -26.83
CA HIS A 116 6.75 -6.44 -25.43
C HIS A 116 6.02 -5.41 -24.57
N TYR A 117 6.27 -4.11 -24.80
CA TYR A 117 5.55 -3.05 -24.10
C TYR A 117 4.06 -3.09 -24.43
N THR A 118 3.70 -3.18 -25.72
CA THR A 118 2.30 -3.29 -26.16
C THR A 118 1.61 -4.51 -25.54
N GLU A 119 2.30 -5.66 -25.44
CA GLU A 119 1.74 -6.84 -24.77
C GLU A 119 1.45 -6.62 -23.28
N LEU A 120 2.37 -5.99 -22.55
CA LEU A 120 2.21 -5.73 -21.11
C LEU A 120 1.05 -4.79 -20.79
N ILE A 121 0.81 -3.79 -21.64
CA ILE A 121 -0.29 -2.83 -21.43
C ILE A 121 -1.63 -3.40 -21.91
N ALA A 122 -1.64 -4.24 -22.94
CA ALA A 122 -2.87 -4.75 -23.56
C ALA A 122 -3.42 -6.04 -22.93
N THR A 123 -2.59 -6.83 -22.24
CA THR A 123 -3.04 -8.12 -21.70
C THR A 123 -4.01 -7.97 -20.53
N ASP A 124 -5.08 -8.77 -20.51
CA ASP A 124 -5.99 -8.90 -19.35
C ASP A 124 -5.49 -9.93 -18.32
N HIS A 125 -4.42 -10.67 -18.61
CA HIS A 125 -3.86 -11.61 -17.64
C HIS A 125 -3.11 -10.85 -16.55
N PHE A 126 -3.38 -11.20 -15.30
CA PHE A 126 -2.65 -10.69 -14.15
C PHE A 126 -1.71 -11.73 -13.53
N PRO A 127 -0.49 -11.35 -13.13
CA PRO A 127 0.16 -10.06 -13.44
C PRO A 127 0.52 -10.00 -14.95
N PRO A 128 0.63 -8.81 -15.55
CA PRO A 128 0.90 -8.68 -17.00
C PRO A 128 2.16 -9.43 -17.46
N CYS A 129 3.16 -9.52 -16.59
CA CYS A 129 4.43 -10.19 -16.84
C CYS A 129 4.43 -11.71 -16.58
N TYR A 130 3.27 -12.35 -16.37
CA TYR A 130 3.16 -13.75 -15.93
C TYR A 130 4.03 -14.75 -16.72
N LYS A 131 4.21 -14.53 -18.03
CA LYS A 131 4.93 -15.43 -18.94
C LYS A 131 6.40 -15.68 -18.54
N ILE A 132 7.06 -14.69 -17.93
CA ILE A 132 8.50 -14.80 -17.60
C ILE A 132 8.74 -15.17 -16.13
N ILE A 133 7.74 -15.01 -15.26
CA ILE A 133 7.90 -15.16 -13.80
C ILE A 133 8.61 -16.46 -13.40
N PRO A 134 8.25 -17.65 -13.94
CA PRO A 134 8.89 -18.90 -13.55
C PRO A 134 10.38 -18.99 -13.88
N GLN A 135 10.87 -18.14 -14.80
CA GLN A 135 12.24 -18.17 -15.33
C GLN A 135 13.15 -17.13 -14.66
N LEU A 136 12.57 -16.23 -13.86
CA LEU A 136 13.33 -15.14 -13.25
C LEU A 136 14.30 -15.65 -12.18
N PRO A 137 15.54 -15.13 -12.13
CA PRO A 137 16.50 -15.49 -11.10
C PRO A 137 15.96 -15.19 -9.70
N ARG A 138 16.04 -16.17 -8.80
CA ARG A 138 15.56 -16.04 -7.41
C ARG A 138 16.17 -14.83 -6.69
N LEU A 139 17.46 -14.56 -6.92
CA LEU A 139 18.15 -13.41 -6.32
C LEU A 139 17.56 -12.07 -6.79
N MET A 140 17.18 -11.95 -8.06
CA MET A 140 16.54 -10.74 -8.59
C MET A 140 15.17 -10.54 -7.93
N ILE A 141 14.35 -11.60 -7.88
CA ILE A 141 13.02 -11.56 -7.25
C ILE A 141 13.16 -11.15 -5.78
N HIS A 142 14.02 -11.81 -5.02
CA HIS A 142 14.21 -11.50 -3.60
C HIS A 142 14.66 -10.04 -3.38
N GLY A 143 15.62 -9.56 -4.18
CA GLY A 143 16.05 -8.16 -4.13
C GLY A 143 14.94 -7.17 -4.51
N TRP A 144 14.02 -7.55 -5.39
CA TRP A 144 12.87 -6.71 -5.74
C TRP A 144 11.79 -6.72 -4.64
N LEU A 145 11.48 -7.89 -4.08
CA LEU A 145 10.53 -8.02 -2.97
C LEU A 145 10.98 -7.23 -1.74
N THR A 146 12.29 -7.19 -1.45
CA THR A 146 12.85 -6.37 -0.37
C THR A 146 12.54 -4.88 -0.55
N VAL A 147 12.73 -4.35 -1.77
CA VAL A 147 12.40 -2.95 -2.07
C VAL A 147 10.92 -2.67 -1.91
N LEU A 148 10.06 -3.53 -2.49
CA LEU A 148 8.61 -3.39 -2.42
C LEU A 148 8.06 -3.51 -1.00
N GLN A 149 8.65 -4.37 -0.18
CA GLN A 149 8.30 -4.48 1.24
C GLN A 149 8.65 -3.19 1.98
N THR A 150 9.82 -2.60 1.70
CA THR A 150 10.25 -1.34 2.30
C THR A 150 9.29 -0.22 1.91
N GLU A 151 9.00 -0.06 0.62
CA GLU A 151 8.02 0.94 0.14
C GLU A 151 6.67 0.80 0.83
N ARG A 152 6.18 -0.43 0.97
CA ARG A 152 4.89 -0.68 1.62
C ARG A 152 4.90 -0.36 3.10
N LEU A 153 5.98 -0.71 3.80
CA LEU A 153 6.13 -0.40 5.22
C LEU A 153 6.24 1.10 5.45
N GLU A 154 6.96 1.82 4.58
CA GLU A 154 7.02 3.29 4.59
C GLU A 154 5.65 3.93 4.39
N GLN A 155 4.85 3.44 3.43
CA GLN A 155 3.49 3.93 3.23
C GLN A 155 2.61 3.75 4.48
N LYS A 156 2.65 2.56 5.10
CA LYS A 156 1.91 2.30 6.35
C LYS A 156 2.40 3.16 7.51
N THR A 157 3.72 3.34 7.61
CA THR A 157 4.37 4.19 8.61
C THR A 157 3.94 5.64 8.47
N LYS A 158 3.88 6.16 7.23
CA LYS A 158 3.36 7.49 6.95
C LYS A 158 1.92 7.66 7.44
N THR A 159 1.05 6.67 7.23
CA THR A 159 -0.32 6.69 7.75
C THR A 159 -0.35 6.72 9.28
N VAL A 160 0.53 5.97 9.96
CA VAL A 160 0.64 6.02 11.43
C VAL A 160 1.06 7.42 11.90
N LEU A 161 2.05 8.03 11.26
CA LEU A 161 2.53 9.37 11.60
C LEU A 161 1.47 10.45 11.36
N GLN A 162 0.66 10.33 10.31
CA GLN A 162 -0.48 11.22 10.08
C GLN A 162 -1.51 11.12 11.22
N ARG A 163 -1.82 9.92 11.70
CA ARG A 163 -2.68 9.75 12.89
C ARG A 163 -2.04 10.34 14.13
N LEU A 164 -0.73 10.16 14.32
CA LEU A 164 0.00 10.75 15.44
C LEU A 164 -0.13 12.27 15.45
N GLU A 165 0.03 12.92 14.30
CA GLU A 165 -0.14 14.36 14.13
C GLU A 165 -1.58 14.80 14.43
N GLN A 166 -2.58 14.10 13.87
CA GLN A 166 -4.00 14.35 14.15
C GLN A 166 -4.32 14.29 15.65
N TYR A 167 -3.66 13.38 16.38
CA TYR A 167 -3.81 13.21 17.83
C TYR A 167 -2.74 13.93 18.66
N LYS A 168 -2.13 14.98 18.11
CA LYS A 168 -1.20 15.89 18.80
C LYS A 168 -0.07 15.15 19.54
N GLY A 169 0.48 14.11 18.91
CA GLY A 169 1.59 13.32 19.46
C GLY A 169 1.16 12.14 20.36
N SER A 170 -0.13 11.85 20.50
CA SER A 170 -0.58 10.70 21.30
C SER A 170 -0.46 9.38 20.54
N TRP A 171 0.59 8.63 20.85
CA TRP A 171 0.82 7.29 20.30
C TRP A 171 -0.24 6.27 20.71
N GLU A 172 -0.84 6.39 21.89
CA GLU A 172 -1.93 5.51 22.33
C GLU A 172 -3.19 5.70 21.47
N ASN A 173 -3.53 6.94 21.09
CA ASN A 173 -4.62 7.20 20.16
C ASN A 173 -4.29 6.67 18.75
N ALA A 174 -3.08 6.94 18.26
CA ALA A 174 -2.64 6.45 16.94
C ALA A 174 -2.67 4.92 16.86
N LEU A 175 -2.24 4.23 17.93
CA LEU A 175 -2.32 2.78 18.07
C LEU A 175 -3.78 2.31 18.07
N PHE A 176 -4.64 2.90 18.88
CA PHE A 176 -6.04 2.50 18.99
C PHE A 176 -6.80 2.64 17.66
N VAL A 177 -6.65 3.78 16.97
CA VAL A 177 -7.30 4.02 15.68
C VAL A 177 -6.75 3.08 14.60
N THR A 178 -5.42 2.85 14.60
CA THR A 178 -4.81 1.88 13.67
C THR A 178 -5.30 0.46 13.94
N LEU A 179 -5.41 0.05 15.20
CA LEU A 179 -5.95 -1.25 15.58
C LEU A 179 -7.42 -1.39 15.15
N ALA A 180 -8.25 -0.39 15.47
CA ALA A 180 -9.67 -0.37 15.14
C ALA A 180 -9.89 -0.51 13.63
N ARG A 181 -9.21 0.29 12.80
CA ARG A 181 -9.28 0.17 11.34
C ARG A 181 -9.02 -1.27 10.87
N ASN A 182 -8.01 -1.92 11.44
CA ASN A 182 -7.63 -3.28 11.07
C ASN A 182 -8.58 -4.37 11.61
N TYR A 183 -9.37 -4.07 12.63
CA TYR A 183 -10.48 -4.91 13.09
C TYR A 183 -11.64 -4.98 12.08
N GLY A 184 -11.71 -4.03 11.14
CA GLY A 184 -12.63 -4.07 10.01
C GLY A 184 -12.29 -5.10 8.93
N PHE A 185 -11.08 -5.69 8.97
CA PHE A 185 -10.56 -6.71 8.05
C PHE A 185 -10.87 -6.45 6.56
N GLY A 186 -10.75 -5.19 6.14
CA GLY A 186 -11.02 -4.73 4.78
C GLY A 186 -12.40 -4.08 4.65
N ILE A 187 -13.48 -4.85 4.75
CA ILE A 187 -14.85 -4.40 4.43
C ILE A 187 -15.30 -3.21 5.30
N ASN A 188 -15.13 -3.30 6.62
CA ASN A 188 -15.54 -2.25 7.55
C ASN A 188 -14.37 -1.40 8.04
N GLY A 189 -13.22 -1.42 7.35
CA GLY A 189 -12.02 -0.72 7.83
C GLY A 189 -12.24 0.78 8.05
N GLU A 190 -12.88 1.44 7.08
CA GLU A 190 -13.22 2.86 7.18
C GLU A 190 -14.25 3.15 8.27
N ALA A 191 -15.31 2.34 8.37
CA ALA A 191 -16.31 2.48 9.42
C ALA A 191 -15.70 2.36 10.83
N PHE A 192 -14.78 1.40 11.03
CA PHE A 192 -14.06 1.26 12.30
C PHE A 192 -13.10 2.42 12.58
N GLU A 193 -12.45 2.99 11.56
CA GLU A 193 -11.61 4.18 11.75
C GLU A 193 -12.46 5.39 12.12
N THR A 194 -13.56 5.63 11.41
CA THR A 194 -14.54 6.67 11.74
C THR A 194 -15.03 6.49 13.17
N TRP A 195 -15.49 5.30 13.54
CA TRP A 195 -15.90 4.96 14.90
C TRP A 195 -14.83 5.31 15.93
N ALA A 196 -13.60 4.83 15.73
CA ALA A 196 -12.50 5.06 16.66
C ALA A 196 -12.16 6.54 16.82
N ASN A 197 -12.30 7.33 15.75
CA ASN A 197 -12.11 8.77 15.79
C ASN A 197 -13.14 9.51 16.66
N HIS A 198 -14.32 8.93 16.89
CA HIS A 198 -15.37 9.48 17.76
C HIS A 198 -15.23 9.05 19.23
N ILE A 199 -14.26 8.20 19.57
CA ILE A 199 -14.04 7.74 20.94
C ILE A 199 -13.06 8.67 21.67
N PRO A 200 -13.49 9.38 22.73
CA PRO A 200 -12.57 10.19 23.54
C PRO A 200 -11.80 9.31 24.53
N LEU A 201 -10.76 8.61 24.06
CA LEU A 201 -10.00 7.62 24.84
C LEU A 201 -9.52 8.12 26.21
N HIS A 202 -9.19 9.40 26.33
CA HIS A 202 -8.76 10.03 27.59
C HIS A 202 -9.92 10.15 28.59
N ALA A 203 -11.10 10.59 28.14
CA ALA A 203 -12.26 10.77 29.01
C ALA A 203 -12.78 9.43 29.54
N ILE A 204 -12.72 8.40 28.71
CA ILE A 204 -13.20 7.05 29.06
C ILE A 204 -12.18 6.23 29.85
N ALA A 205 -10.92 6.68 29.95
CA ALA A 205 -9.89 5.97 30.71
C ALA A 205 -10.27 5.80 32.19
N HIS A 206 -11.02 6.75 32.75
CA HIS A 206 -11.55 6.70 34.12
C HIS A 206 -12.66 5.65 34.33
N HIS A 207 -13.22 5.11 33.24
CA HIS A 207 -14.26 4.08 33.24
C HIS A 207 -13.71 2.71 32.81
N ARG A 208 -12.37 2.58 32.66
CA ARG A 208 -11.73 1.38 32.11
C ARG A 208 -11.86 0.15 33.01
N ASP A 209 -12.19 0.33 34.28
CA ASP A 209 -12.43 -0.73 35.27
C ASP A 209 -13.87 -1.31 35.20
N ASN A 210 -14.72 -0.77 34.33
CA ASN A 210 -16.08 -1.27 34.12
C ASN A 210 -16.31 -1.68 32.66
N LEU A 211 -16.15 -2.98 32.37
CA LEU A 211 -16.34 -3.55 31.04
C LEU A 211 -17.72 -3.24 30.44
N PHE A 212 -18.77 -3.23 31.26
CA PHE A 212 -20.13 -2.95 30.80
C PHE A 212 -20.26 -1.50 30.30
N GLN A 213 -19.68 -0.52 31.00
CA GLN A 213 -19.68 0.87 30.56
C GLN A 213 -18.87 1.09 29.28
N ILE A 214 -17.74 0.39 29.14
CA ILE A 214 -16.91 0.43 27.92
C ILE A 214 -17.71 -0.14 26.75
N GLU A 215 -18.38 -1.28 26.93
CA GLU A 215 -19.19 -1.89 25.88
C GLU A 215 -20.39 -1.02 25.50
N ALA A 216 -21.09 -0.42 26.48
CA ALA A 216 -22.16 0.55 26.24
C ALA A 216 -21.67 1.74 25.42
N LEU A 217 -20.52 2.30 25.78
CA LEU A 217 -19.93 3.41 25.05
C LEU A 217 -19.49 3.02 23.63
N PHE A 218 -18.85 1.86 23.47
CA PHE A 218 -18.35 1.40 22.18
C PHE A 218 -19.49 1.13 21.19
N LEU A 219 -20.53 0.42 21.63
CA LEU A 219 -21.71 0.14 20.79
C LEU A 219 -22.56 1.39 20.57
N GLY A 220 -22.70 2.23 21.59
CA GLY A 220 -23.44 3.49 21.49
C GLY A 220 -22.80 4.47 20.51
N GLN A 221 -21.48 4.66 20.60
CA GLN A 221 -20.73 5.50 19.66
C GLN A 221 -20.70 4.95 18.24
N ALA A 222 -20.87 3.64 18.08
CA ALA A 222 -21.07 3.01 16.78
C ALA A 222 -22.48 3.26 16.20
N GLY A 223 -23.39 3.90 16.94
CA GLY A 223 -24.79 4.09 16.56
C GLY A 223 -25.62 2.81 16.59
N LEU A 224 -25.13 1.75 17.25
CA LEU A 224 -25.71 0.41 17.22
C LEU A 224 -26.65 0.11 18.40
N LEU A 225 -26.96 1.11 19.23
CA LEU A 225 -27.90 1.02 20.36
C LEU A 225 -29.25 1.69 20.04
N GLU A 226 -29.68 1.58 18.79
CA GLU A 226 -30.95 2.11 18.29
C GLU A 226 -31.83 0.98 17.77
N GLU A 227 -33.11 0.99 18.15
CA GLU A 227 -34.08 -0.09 17.82
C GLU A 227 -34.23 -0.31 16.31
N ALA A 228 -34.07 0.76 15.51
CA ALA A 228 -34.15 0.71 14.06
C ALA A 228 -33.11 -0.23 13.41
N PHE A 229 -32.02 -0.55 14.12
CA PHE A 229 -30.96 -1.45 13.64
C PHE A 229 -31.10 -2.90 14.13
N ILE A 230 -32.12 -3.18 14.94
CA ILE A 230 -32.51 -4.54 15.32
C ILE A 230 -33.55 -5.05 14.31
N PRO A 231 -33.35 -6.21 13.66
CA PRO A 231 -34.39 -6.79 12.80
C PRO A 231 -35.70 -6.94 13.57
N LYS A 232 -36.83 -6.47 13.00
CA LYS A 232 -38.15 -6.45 13.68
C LYS A 232 -38.53 -7.78 14.35
N ARG A 233 -38.18 -8.91 13.73
CA ARG A 233 -38.43 -10.26 14.25
C ARG A 233 -37.69 -10.60 15.55
N TYR A 234 -36.63 -9.87 15.88
CA TYR A 234 -35.81 -10.07 17.08
C TYR A 234 -36.01 -8.97 18.13
N LEU A 235 -36.74 -7.90 17.81
CA LEU A 235 -36.90 -6.73 18.68
C LEU A 235 -37.59 -7.07 20.01
N SER A 236 -38.70 -7.82 19.98
CA SER A 236 -39.39 -8.25 21.23
C SER A 236 -38.45 -9.04 22.13
N LYS A 237 -37.75 -10.03 21.57
CA LYS A 237 -36.82 -10.88 22.32
C LYS A 237 -35.64 -10.08 22.87
N ALA A 238 -35.12 -9.10 22.13
CA ALA A 238 -34.04 -8.22 22.60
C ALA A 238 -34.45 -7.39 23.84
N HIS A 239 -35.69 -6.92 23.90
CA HIS A 239 -36.24 -6.22 25.06
C HIS A 239 -36.55 -7.17 26.23
N GLU A 240 -37.11 -8.36 25.95
CA GLU A 240 -37.36 -9.38 26.97
C GLU A 240 -36.07 -9.82 27.68
N GLU A 241 -34.95 -9.93 26.95
CA GLU A 241 -33.62 -10.21 27.51
C GLU A 241 -33.05 -9.04 28.33
N GLY A 242 -33.48 -7.80 28.07
CA GLY A 242 -33.13 -6.58 28.79
C GLY A 242 -31.68 -6.12 28.67
N TYR A 243 -30.79 -6.86 27.98
CA TYR A 243 -29.39 -6.48 27.83
C TYR A 243 -29.22 -5.24 26.95
N PHE A 244 -29.96 -5.18 25.85
CA PHE A 244 -29.99 -4.03 24.94
C PHE A 244 -30.39 -2.75 25.67
N ASP A 245 -31.49 -2.79 26.43
CA ASP A 245 -32.02 -1.63 27.16
C ASP A 245 -31.03 -1.11 28.21
N LYS A 246 -30.35 -2.02 28.92
CA LYS A 246 -29.30 -1.66 29.89
C LYS A 246 -28.15 -0.93 29.21
N LEU A 247 -27.63 -1.46 28.10
CA LEU A 247 -26.53 -0.81 27.35
C LEU A 247 -26.96 0.56 26.82
N ARG A 248 -28.16 0.66 26.23
CA ARG A 248 -28.70 1.91 25.69
C ARG A 248 -28.84 2.97 26.77
N ASN A 249 -29.41 2.64 27.93
CA ASN A 249 -29.58 3.57 29.03
C ASN A 249 -28.25 4.06 29.59
N GLU A 250 -27.28 3.15 29.76
CA GLU A 250 -25.93 3.51 30.20
C GLU A 250 -25.25 4.43 29.18
N TYR A 251 -25.35 4.11 27.89
CA TYR A 251 -24.81 4.97 26.84
C TYR A 251 -25.45 6.36 26.84
N LEU A 252 -26.77 6.47 26.97
CA LEU A 252 -27.45 7.77 27.01
C LEU A 252 -26.98 8.62 28.20
N TYR A 253 -26.70 8.00 29.35
CA TYR A 253 -26.08 8.68 30.48
C TYR A 253 -24.66 9.16 30.15
N LEU A 254 -23.80 8.28 29.64
CA LEU A 254 -22.42 8.62 29.26
C LEU A 254 -22.36 9.68 28.16
N ALA A 255 -23.27 9.60 27.18
CA ALA A 255 -23.36 10.54 26.08
C ALA A 255 -23.71 11.95 26.56
N ARG A 256 -24.62 12.08 27.54
CA ARG A 256 -24.90 13.36 28.19
C ARG A 256 -23.69 13.85 28.99
N LYS A 257 -23.07 12.97 29.78
CA LYS A 257 -21.93 13.29 30.65
C LYS A 257 -20.73 13.83 29.87
N PHE A 258 -20.44 13.25 28.71
CA PHE A 258 -19.25 13.58 27.91
C PHE A 258 -19.58 14.29 26.59
N SER A 259 -20.83 14.73 26.41
CA SER A 259 -21.32 15.37 25.19
C SER A 259 -21.00 14.58 23.92
N LEU A 260 -21.17 13.26 23.99
CA LEU A 260 -20.84 12.33 22.91
C LEU A 260 -21.84 12.44 21.76
N GLN A 261 -21.34 12.28 20.54
CA GLN A 261 -22.15 12.20 19.33
C GLN A 261 -21.81 10.90 18.60
N PRO A 262 -22.76 9.96 18.47
CA PRO A 262 -22.52 8.70 17.78
C PRO A 262 -22.25 8.92 16.30
N MET A 263 -21.47 8.02 15.69
CA MET A 263 -21.35 7.98 14.24
C MET A 263 -22.68 7.52 13.59
N ASN A 264 -22.80 7.71 12.28
CA ASN A 264 -23.90 7.15 11.51
C ASN A 264 -23.75 5.63 11.36
N ALA A 265 -24.66 4.85 11.94
CA ALA A 265 -24.64 3.39 11.90
C ALA A 265 -24.85 2.78 10.50
N HIS A 266 -25.36 3.52 9.50
CA HIS A 266 -25.45 3.03 8.12
C HIS A 266 -24.08 2.86 7.44
N GLN A 267 -22.99 3.37 8.03
CA GLN A 267 -21.65 3.10 7.54
C GLN A 267 -21.21 1.65 7.77
N TRP A 268 -21.87 0.91 8.67
CA TRP A 268 -21.59 -0.49 8.92
C TRP A 268 -22.14 -1.39 7.81
N LEU A 269 -21.25 -2.11 7.13
CA LEU A 269 -21.61 -3.09 6.12
C LEU A 269 -21.76 -4.47 6.75
N PHE A 270 -22.96 -5.05 6.68
CA PHE A 270 -23.26 -6.41 7.17
C PHE A 270 -23.31 -7.45 6.04
N LEU A 271 -23.64 -7.03 4.82
CA LEU A 271 -23.78 -7.93 3.68
C LEU A 271 -22.42 -8.59 3.35
N ARG A 272 -22.44 -9.90 3.05
CA ARG A 272 -21.26 -10.75 2.77
C ARG A 272 -20.31 -10.99 3.96
N LEU A 273 -20.66 -10.54 5.17
CA LEU A 273 -19.92 -10.91 6.37
C LEU A 273 -20.38 -12.27 6.91
N ARG A 274 -19.42 -13.04 7.42
CA ARG A 274 -19.73 -14.15 8.33
C ARG A 274 -20.14 -13.56 9.68
N PRO A 275 -21.06 -14.17 10.45
CA PRO A 275 -21.54 -13.61 11.72
C PRO A 275 -20.44 -13.22 12.72
N GLN A 276 -19.35 -13.99 12.79
CA GLN A 276 -18.18 -13.68 13.64
C GLN A 276 -17.46 -12.37 13.27
N ASN A 277 -17.69 -11.83 12.07
CA ASN A 277 -17.12 -10.58 11.59
C ASN A 277 -18.08 -9.38 11.75
N PHE A 278 -19.28 -9.59 12.28
CA PHE A 278 -20.23 -8.49 12.46
C PHE A 278 -19.68 -7.41 13.40
N PRO A 279 -19.98 -6.12 13.15
CA PRO A 279 -19.55 -5.01 14.01
C PRO A 279 -19.80 -5.23 15.49
N TYR A 280 -20.96 -5.76 15.88
CA TYR A 280 -21.28 -6.10 17.29
C TYR A 280 -20.22 -6.98 17.95
N ILE A 281 -19.82 -8.06 17.27
CA ILE A 281 -18.81 -9.01 17.77
C ILE A 281 -17.44 -8.36 17.87
N ARG A 282 -17.06 -7.59 16.85
CA ARG A 282 -15.75 -6.92 16.78
C ARG A 282 -15.62 -5.80 17.83
N LEU A 283 -16.68 -5.02 18.03
CA LEU A 283 -16.74 -3.99 19.05
C LEU A 283 -16.70 -4.59 20.47
N SER A 284 -17.40 -5.70 20.71
CA SER A 284 -17.32 -6.42 21.98
C SER A 284 -15.90 -6.93 22.28
N GLN A 285 -15.24 -7.52 21.27
CA GLN A 285 -13.83 -7.94 21.38
C GLN A 285 -12.87 -6.77 21.65
N LEU A 286 -13.10 -5.62 21.03
CA LEU A 286 -12.33 -4.39 21.26
C LEU A 286 -12.59 -3.83 22.66
N ALA A 287 -13.83 -3.87 23.15
CA ALA A 287 -14.17 -3.47 24.52
C ALA A 287 -13.41 -4.34 25.54
N GLN A 288 -13.38 -5.66 25.34
CA GLN A 288 -12.61 -6.59 26.17
C GLN A 288 -11.10 -6.31 26.11
N LEU A 289 -10.54 -6.02 24.93
CA LEU A 289 -9.13 -5.65 24.81
C LEU A 289 -8.81 -4.36 25.54
N TYR A 290 -9.63 -3.32 25.35
CA TYR A 290 -9.45 -2.02 25.98
C TYR A 290 -9.55 -2.13 27.52
N PHE A 291 -10.55 -2.86 28.02
CA PHE A 291 -10.73 -3.20 29.43
C PHE A 291 -9.51 -3.92 30.01
N SER A 292 -9.01 -4.95 29.31
CA SER A 292 -7.87 -5.75 29.76
C SER A 292 -6.56 -4.96 29.87
N ASN A 293 -6.50 -3.78 29.24
CA ASN A 293 -5.35 -2.88 29.29
C ASN A 293 -4.05 -3.49 28.71
N LYS A 294 -4.16 -4.60 27.97
CA LYS A 294 -3.03 -5.35 27.40
C LYS A 294 -2.41 -4.66 26.20
N VAL A 295 -3.24 -4.09 25.32
CA VAL A 295 -2.80 -3.49 24.04
C VAL A 295 -2.46 -2.02 24.24
N LYS A 296 -1.32 -1.76 24.90
CA LYS A 296 -0.70 -0.43 25.03
C LYS A 296 0.61 -0.38 24.29
N LEU A 297 1.05 0.82 23.95
CA LEU A 297 2.33 1.02 23.27
C LEU A 297 3.49 0.37 24.04
N ALA A 298 3.59 0.64 25.34
CA ALA A 298 4.64 0.08 26.19
C ALA A 298 4.67 -1.45 26.18
N ASN A 299 3.51 -2.10 26.24
CA ASN A 299 3.42 -3.56 26.23
C ASN A 299 3.79 -4.14 24.86
N ILE A 300 3.35 -3.50 23.77
CA ILE A 300 3.71 -3.90 22.41
C ILE A 300 5.22 -3.75 22.19
N ILE A 301 5.83 -2.67 22.69
CA ILE A 301 7.28 -2.46 22.64
C ILE A 301 8.02 -3.51 23.49
N ALA A 302 7.48 -3.91 24.63
CA ALA A 302 8.08 -4.93 25.48
C ALA A 302 8.01 -6.35 24.89
N CYS A 303 7.10 -6.62 23.95
CA CYS A 303 7.01 -7.93 23.31
C CYS A 303 8.22 -8.18 22.39
N GLU A 304 8.93 -9.29 22.62
CA GLU A 304 10.13 -9.68 21.87
C GLU A 304 9.83 -10.65 20.74
N ASN A 305 8.71 -11.38 20.80
CA ASN A 305 8.37 -12.42 19.83
C ASN A 305 6.87 -12.45 19.47
N ILE A 306 6.54 -13.20 18.42
CA ILE A 306 5.18 -13.31 17.88
C ILE A 306 4.20 -13.92 18.90
N GLU A 307 4.61 -14.88 19.72
CA GLU A 307 3.69 -15.51 20.68
C GLU A 307 3.25 -14.52 21.76
N GLN A 308 4.17 -13.72 22.30
CA GLN A 308 3.84 -12.63 23.24
C GLN A 308 2.88 -11.61 22.62
N LEU A 309 3.08 -11.26 21.34
CA LEU A 309 2.16 -10.40 20.61
C LEU A 309 0.78 -11.04 20.43
N ARG A 310 0.73 -12.36 20.17
CA ARG A 310 -0.54 -13.08 20.05
C ARG A 310 -1.29 -13.12 21.37
N GLU A 311 -0.61 -13.35 22.48
CA GLU A 311 -1.18 -13.31 23.83
C GLU A 311 -1.68 -11.92 24.20
N THR A 312 -0.94 -10.88 23.82
CA THR A 312 -1.29 -9.47 24.04
C THR A 312 -2.55 -9.08 23.27
N LEU A 313 -2.70 -9.57 22.04
CA LEU A 313 -3.85 -9.31 21.15
C LEU A 313 -5.01 -10.32 21.33
N ALA A 314 -4.83 -11.35 22.15
CA ALA A 314 -5.86 -12.36 22.38
C ALA A 314 -7.07 -11.76 23.11
N THR A 315 -8.25 -12.04 22.58
CA THR A 315 -9.52 -11.52 23.11
C THR A 315 -10.68 -12.48 22.88
N ALA A 316 -11.78 -12.20 23.56
CA ALA A 316 -13.06 -12.88 23.46
C ALA A 316 -14.18 -11.84 23.50
N VAL A 317 -15.40 -12.26 23.22
CA VAL A 317 -16.57 -11.40 23.42
C VAL A 317 -17.06 -11.42 24.86
N THR A 318 -17.83 -10.40 25.26
CA THR A 318 -18.50 -10.34 26.56
C THR A 318 -19.63 -11.40 26.67
N PRO A 319 -20.15 -11.71 27.87
CA PRO A 319 -21.06 -12.84 28.09
C PRO A 319 -22.29 -12.90 27.16
N TYR A 320 -22.94 -11.77 26.89
CA TYR A 320 -24.14 -11.73 26.02
C TYR A 320 -23.84 -12.22 24.60
N TRP A 321 -22.73 -11.75 24.04
CA TRP A 321 -22.32 -12.07 22.69
C TRP A 321 -21.77 -13.50 22.55
N GLN A 322 -21.58 -14.24 23.64
CA GLN A 322 -21.21 -15.65 23.54
C GLN A 322 -22.33 -16.47 22.89
N THR A 323 -23.58 -16.07 23.09
CA THR A 323 -24.76 -16.71 22.50
C THR A 323 -25.43 -15.85 21.43
N HIS A 324 -24.99 -14.61 21.15
CA HIS A 324 -25.66 -13.71 20.20
C HIS A 324 -24.70 -13.15 19.14
N TYR A 325 -25.15 -13.02 17.88
CA TYR A 325 -24.42 -12.28 16.85
C TYR A 325 -25.03 -10.90 16.56
N VAL A 326 -26.32 -10.77 16.85
CA VAL A 326 -27.11 -9.53 16.87
C VAL A 326 -28.06 -9.62 18.08
N PHE A 327 -28.63 -8.51 18.53
CA PHE A 327 -29.57 -8.51 19.66
C PHE A 327 -30.82 -9.37 19.38
N GLY A 328 -31.23 -10.14 20.38
CA GLY A 328 -32.43 -10.99 20.35
C GLY A 328 -32.35 -12.24 19.47
N GLU A 329 -31.23 -12.48 18.77
CA GLU A 329 -31.02 -13.70 17.98
C GLU A 329 -30.01 -14.63 18.66
N GLU A 330 -30.56 -15.62 19.37
CA GLU A 330 -29.77 -16.62 20.07
C GLU A 330 -29.12 -17.61 19.08
N SER A 331 -27.90 -18.02 19.40
CA SER A 331 -27.05 -18.91 18.64
C SER A 331 -26.30 -19.85 19.60
N LYS A 332 -25.67 -20.88 19.04
CA LYS A 332 -24.85 -21.79 19.84
C LYS A 332 -23.75 -21.03 20.58
N LYS A 333 -23.59 -21.32 21.87
CA LYS A 333 -22.59 -20.70 22.73
C LYS A 333 -21.18 -20.88 22.16
N SER A 334 -20.45 -19.78 22.05
CA SER A 334 -19.05 -19.72 21.63
C SER A 334 -18.39 -18.48 22.21
N SER A 335 -17.14 -18.58 22.67
CA SER A 335 -16.37 -17.42 23.15
C SER A 335 -15.94 -16.46 22.05
N LYS A 336 -16.12 -16.84 20.77
CA LYS A 336 -15.84 -16.03 19.58
C LYS A 336 -14.46 -15.39 19.65
N HIS A 337 -13.41 -16.18 19.91
CA HIS A 337 -12.04 -15.71 19.88
C HIS A 337 -11.61 -15.26 18.47
N LEU A 338 -10.60 -14.39 18.41
CA LEU A 338 -9.85 -14.20 17.18
C LEU A 338 -9.10 -15.47 16.80
N SER A 339 -9.19 -15.85 15.52
CA SER A 339 -8.32 -16.89 14.99
C SER A 339 -6.86 -16.42 14.96
N THR A 340 -5.91 -17.36 14.99
CA THR A 340 -4.48 -17.05 14.81
C THR A 340 -4.21 -16.26 13.53
N ALA A 341 -4.93 -16.57 12.45
CA ALA A 341 -4.82 -15.82 11.19
C ALA A 341 -5.30 -14.36 11.34
N SER A 342 -6.39 -14.12 12.08
CA SER A 342 -6.88 -12.78 12.38
C SER A 342 -5.87 -11.99 13.23
N ILE A 343 -5.30 -12.62 14.26
CA ILE A 343 -4.29 -11.99 15.11
C ILE A 343 -3.03 -11.66 14.31
N ASN A 344 -2.53 -12.59 13.49
CA ASN A 344 -1.38 -12.34 12.62
C ASN A 344 -1.64 -11.16 11.67
N ARG A 345 -2.87 -11.01 11.14
CA ARG A 345 -3.24 -9.83 10.33
C ARG A 345 -3.19 -8.52 11.11
N LEU A 346 -3.57 -8.54 12.39
CA LEU A 346 -3.42 -7.36 13.27
C LEU A 346 -1.94 -7.06 13.53
N ILE A 347 -1.10 -8.09 13.71
CA ILE A 347 0.35 -7.90 13.86
C ILE A 347 0.93 -7.22 12.60
N VAL A 348 0.63 -7.74 11.41
CA VAL A 348 1.14 -7.21 10.13
C VAL A 348 0.65 -5.80 9.81
N ASN A 349 -0.59 -5.47 10.15
CA ASN A 349 -1.20 -4.20 9.73
C ASN A 349 -1.31 -3.14 10.84
N THR A 350 -1.10 -3.52 12.10
CA THR A 350 -1.11 -2.60 13.25
C THR A 350 0.23 -2.61 13.97
N VAL A 351 0.65 -3.74 14.52
CA VAL A 351 1.83 -3.79 15.41
C VAL A 351 3.11 -3.42 14.66
N ILE A 352 3.41 -4.09 13.55
CA ILE A 352 4.65 -3.88 12.78
C ILE A 352 4.77 -2.43 12.30
N PRO A 353 3.74 -1.81 11.66
CA PRO A 353 3.80 -0.40 11.30
C PRO A 353 3.97 0.55 12.50
N ILE A 354 3.31 0.28 13.63
CA ILE A 354 3.44 1.10 14.85
C ILE A 354 4.86 1.00 15.42
N LEU A 355 5.41 -0.21 15.53
CA LEU A 355 6.77 -0.43 16.03
C LEU A 355 7.81 0.26 15.15
N PHE A 356 7.70 0.10 13.82
CA PHE A 356 8.62 0.73 12.88
C PHE A 356 8.50 2.26 12.92
N ALA A 357 7.28 2.81 12.92
CA ALA A 357 7.06 4.25 13.02
C ALA A 357 7.63 4.84 14.32
N TYR A 358 7.39 4.17 15.45
CA TYR A 358 7.88 4.59 16.75
C TYR A 358 9.41 4.50 16.83
N GLY A 359 10.01 3.42 16.32
CA GLY A 359 11.46 3.26 16.25
C GLY A 359 12.12 4.38 15.45
N ARG A 360 11.58 4.68 14.27
CA ARG A 360 12.05 5.82 13.45
C ARG A 360 11.89 7.17 14.16
N TYR A 361 10.79 7.37 14.89
CA TYR A 361 10.56 8.60 15.65
C TYR A 361 11.54 8.78 16.80
N GLN A 362 11.94 7.70 17.47
CA GLN A 362 12.89 7.72 18.60
C GLN A 362 14.36 7.60 18.18
N GLY A 363 14.65 7.30 16.90
CA GLY A 363 16.01 6.94 16.46
C GLY A 363 16.47 5.58 16.99
N ASP A 364 15.55 4.65 17.24
CA ASP A 364 15.83 3.30 17.72
C ASP A 364 15.81 2.29 16.55
N ASP A 365 16.99 2.05 15.97
CA ASP A 365 17.16 1.10 14.87
C ASP A 365 16.86 -0.34 15.28
N LYS A 366 17.09 -0.72 16.55
CA LYS A 366 16.78 -2.08 17.02
C LYS A 366 15.29 -2.36 16.96
N LEU A 367 14.47 -1.34 17.23
CA LEU A 367 13.02 -1.46 17.14
C LEU A 367 12.55 -1.59 15.69
N CYS A 368 13.18 -0.85 14.78
CA CYS A 368 12.93 -0.96 13.34
C CYS A 368 13.29 -2.36 12.82
N ASP A 369 14.48 -2.86 13.16
CA ASP A 369 14.95 -4.19 12.77
C ASP A 369 14.03 -5.29 13.31
N ARG A 370 13.59 -5.17 14.57
CA ARG A 370 12.63 -6.12 15.15
C ARG A 370 11.31 -6.13 14.40
N ALA A 371 10.80 -4.97 13.97
CA ALA A 371 9.57 -4.91 13.18
C ALA A 371 9.70 -5.65 11.84
N LEU A 372 10.87 -5.56 11.19
CA LEU A 372 11.19 -6.30 9.96
C LEU A 372 11.31 -7.81 10.22
N GLN A 373 12.04 -8.21 11.28
CA GLN A 373 12.21 -9.62 11.66
C GLN A 373 10.87 -10.28 12.00
N LEU A 374 9.97 -9.60 12.71
CA LEU A 374 8.63 -10.10 13.00
C LEU A 374 7.83 -10.39 11.71
N LEU A 375 8.04 -9.59 10.66
CA LEU A 375 7.38 -9.79 9.37
C LEU A 375 7.91 -11.05 8.65
N GLU A 376 9.20 -11.33 8.75
CA GLU A 376 9.83 -12.52 8.17
C GLU A 376 9.50 -13.82 8.90
N GLN A 377 9.29 -13.76 10.21
CA GLN A 377 8.91 -14.90 11.05
C GLN A 377 7.44 -15.33 10.86
N LEU A 378 6.57 -14.43 10.38
CA LEU A 378 5.17 -14.73 10.12
C LEU A 378 5.00 -15.51 8.82
N LYS A 379 4.13 -16.53 8.85
CA LYS A 379 3.74 -17.28 7.65
C LYS A 379 3.12 -16.37 6.60
N THR A 380 3.30 -16.74 5.33
CA THR A 380 2.64 -16.09 4.18
C THR A 380 1.14 -15.94 4.40
N GLU A 381 0.63 -14.78 3.99
CA GLU A 381 -0.79 -14.49 4.04
C GLU A 381 -1.54 -15.26 2.95
N ASP A 382 -2.74 -15.74 3.28
CA ASP A 382 -3.61 -16.39 2.32
C ASP A 382 -4.71 -15.44 1.84
N ASN A 383 -4.52 -14.92 0.63
CA ASN A 383 -5.49 -14.06 -0.06
C ASN A 383 -5.38 -14.25 -1.59
N ARG A 384 -6.34 -13.70 -2.34
CA ARG A 384 -6.42 -13.86 -3.80
C ARG A 384 -5.16 -13.37 -4.52
N ILE A 385 -4.53 -12.29 -4.05
CA ILE A 385 -3.31 -11.73 -4.66
C ILE A 385 -2.16 -12.74 -4.51
N ILE A 386 -1.96 -13.29 -3.31
CA ILE A 386 -0.87 -14.23 -3.06
C ILE A 386 -1.07 -15.54 -3.83
N ARG A 387 -2.31 -16.05 -3.91
CA ARG A 387 -2.62 -17.24 -4.71
C ARG A 387 -2.30 -17.01 -6.19
N MET A 388 -2.71 -15.87 -6.75
CA MET A 388 -2.38 -15.49 -8.14
C MET A 388 -0.87 -15.52 -8.39
N TRP A 389 -0.05 -14.96 -7.50
CA TRP A 389 1.41 -15.00 -7.66
C TRP A 389 1.99 -16.42 -7.58
N LYS A 390 1.47 -17.26 -6.68
CA LYS A 390 1.85 -18.68 -6.59
C LYS A 390 1.46 -19.46 -7.84
N ASP A 391 0.29 -19.18 -8.42
CA ASP A 391 -0.18 -19.79 -9.67
C ASP A 391 0.72 -19.42 -10.86
N CYS A 392 1.37 -18.25 -10.81
CA CYS A 392 2.41 -17.84 -11.77
C CYS A 392 3.79 -18.46 -11.49
N GLY A 393 3.93 -19.35 -10.51
CA GLY A 393 5.18 -20.02 -10.18
C GLY A 393 6.11 -19.23 -9.26
N LEU A 394 5.64 -18.14 -8.64
CA LEU A 394 6.43 -17.36 -7.69
C LEU A 394 6.37 -17.97 -6.29
N GLU A 395 7.54 -18.21 -5.69
CA GLU A 395 7.67 -18.72 -4.33
C GLU A 395 7.43 -17.60 -3.30
N VAL A 396 6.52 -17.82 -2.34
CA VAL A 396 6.16 -16.85 -1.30
C VAL A 396 6.35 -17.51 0.06
N ALA A 397 7.42 -17.17 0.76
CA ALA A 397 7.85 -17.88 1.96
C ALA A 397 7.15 -17.35 3.21
N ASN A 398 7.05 -16.03 3.36
CA ASN A 398 6.62 -15.39 4.61
C ASN A 398 5.68 -14.18 4.38
N ALA A 399 5.30 -13.51 5.46
CA ALA A 399 4.47 -12.31 5.39
C ALA A 399 5.22 -11.12 4.77
N SER A 400 6.56 -11.09 4.82
CA SER A 400 7.38 -10.08 4.15
C SER A 400 7.17 -10.12 2.64
N ASP A 401 7.33 -11.30 2.04
CA ASP A 401 7.05 -11.53 0.61
C ASP A 401 5.59 -11.23 0.28
N SER A 402 4.66 -11.62 1.16
CA SER A 402 3.23 -11.38 0.94
C SER A 402 2.91 -9.90 0.88
N GLN A 403 3.49 -9.10 1.78
CA GLN A 403 3.34 -7.64 1.80
C GLN A 403 3.99 -7.01 0.56
N ALA A 404 5.19 -7.43 0.17
CA ALA A 404 5.85 -6.98 -1.07
C ALA A 404 5.00 -7.24 -2.32
N LEU A 405 4.39 -8.43 -2.43
CA LEU A 405 3.59 -8.79 -3.60
C LEU A 405 2.24 -8.06 -3.66
N ILE A 406 1.67 -7.72 -2.50
CA ILE A 406 0.49 -6.83 -2.44
C ILE A 406 0.88 -5.43 -2.92
N GLN A 407 2.06 -4.93 -2.55
CA GLN A 407 2.59 -3.67 -3.06
C GLN A 407 2.76 -3.71 -4.58
N LEU A 408 3.45 -4.73 -5.08
CA LEU A 408 3.68 -4.92 -6.51
C LEU A 408 2.37 -4.94 -7.29
N LYS A 409 1.37 -5.66 -6.78
CA LYS A 409 0.06 -5.74 -7.41
C LYS A 409 -0.63 -4.37 -7.44
N ASN A 410 -0.77 -3.72 -6.29
CA ASN A 410 -1.58 -2.49 -6.16
C ASN A 410 -0.92 -1.25 -6.77
N GLU A 411 0.39 -1.09 -6.56
CA GLU A 411 1.11 0.14 -6.91
C GLU A 411 1.81 0.05 -8.27
N TYR A 412 1.97 -1.15 -8.84
CA TYR A 412 2.58 -1.32 -10.15
C TYR A 412 1.66 -2.01 -11.15
N CYS A 413 1.23 -3.26 -10.89
CA CYS A 413 0.50 -4.04 -11.87
C CYS A 413 -0.86 -3.44 -12.21
N ASP A 414 -1.65 -3.02 -11.21
CA ASP A 414 -2.97 -2.44 -11.41
C ASP A 414 -2.92 -1.08 -12.09
N LYS A 415 -1.82 -0.35 -11.91
CA LYS A 415 -1.55 0.95 -12.54
C LYS A 415 -0.83 0.84 -13.88
N ARG A 416 -0.50 -0.38 -14.33
CA ARG A 416 0.28 -0.66 -15.55
C ARG A 416 1.66 0.01 -15.58
N GLU A 417 2.28 0.22 -14.42
CA GLU A 417 3.60 0.86 -14.25
C GLU A 417 4.77 -0.11 -14.57
N CYS A 418 4.66 -0.88 -15.66
CA CYS A 418 5.65 -1.89 -16.02
C CYS A 418 7.03 -1.28 -16.35
N LEU A 419 7.06 -0.03 -16.84
CA LEU A 419 8.30 0.72 -17.07
C LEU A 419 9.02 1.09 -15.75
N ARG A 420 8.36 1.02 -14.60
CA ARG A 420 8.97 1.25 -13.28
C ARG A 420 9.27 -0.06 -12.53
N CYS A 421 8.86 -1.20 -13.07
CA CYS A 421 8.97 -2.50 -12.42
C CYS A 421 10.22 -3.26 -12.89
N ARG A 422 11.00 -3.83 -11.96
CA ARG A 422 12.17 -4.66 -12.31
C ARG A 422 11.80 -5.91 -13.10
N ILE A 423 10.63 -6.52 -12.84
CA ILE A 423 10.13 -7.64 -13.64
C ILE A 423 9.71 -7.14 -15.04
N GLY A 424 9.12 -5.94 -15.12
CA GLY A 424 8.78 -5.31 -16.39
C GLY A 424 10.01 -5.05 -17.26
N TYR A 425 11.12 -4.61 -16.65
CA TYR A 425 12.42 -4.47 -17.32
C TYR A 425 12.89 -5.78 -17.96
N GLU A 426 12.88 -6.89 -17.21
CA GLU A 426 13.28 -8.19 -17.78
C GLU A 426 12.38 -8.66 -18.92
N TYR A 427 11.08 -8.33 -18.86
CA TYR A 427 10.13 -8.61 -19.93
C TYR A 427 10.46 -7.79 -21.18
N LEU A 428 10.71 -6.49 -21.03
CA LEU A 428 11.01 -5.57 -22.14
C LEU A 428 12.36 -5.87 -22.80
N LYS A 429 13.35 -6.27 -22.00
CA LYS A 429 14.67 -6.69 -22.47
C LYS A 429 14.63 -8.00 -23.28
N GLY A 430 13.61 -8.83 -23.09
CA GLY A 430 13.42 -10.07 -23.87
C GLY A 430 14.46 -11.16 -23.58
N THR A 431 15.15 -11.11 -22.43
CA THR A 431 16.21 -12.08 -22.07
C THR A 431 15.66 -13.49 -21.80
N TYR A 432 14.41 -13.59 -21.35
CA TYR A 432 13.75 -14.85 -21.07
C TYR A 432 12.84 -15.19 -22.25
N GLY A 433 13.07 -16.35 -22.88
CA GLY A 433 12.23 -16.81 -23.97
C GLY A 433 10.76 -16.83 -23.53
N LEU A 434 9.91 -16.09 -24.25
CA LEU A 434 8.46 -16.10 -24.06
C LEU A 434 7.92 -17.46 -24.49
N LYS A 435 8.15 -18.50 -23.68
CA LYS A 435 7.52 -19.80 -23.89
C LYS A 435 6.03 -19.63 -23.61
N ALA A 436 5.21 -20.06 -24.57
CA ALA A 436 3.78 -20.21 -24.34
C ALA A 436 3.58 -21.18 -23.18
N ILE A 437 3.17 -20.68 -22.02
CA ILE A 437 2.64 -21.53 -20.96
C ILE A 437 1.30 -22.02 -21.50
N GLN A 438 1.24 -23.28 -21.92
CA GLN A 438 -0.05 -23.91 -22.22
C GLN A 438 -0.91 -23.82 -20.96
N PRO A 439 -2.14 -23.28 -21.04
CA PRO A 439 -3.03 -23.27 -19.89
C PRO A 439 -3.24 -24.72 -19.45
N LYS A 440 -2.95 -25.01 -18.17
CA LYS A 440 -3.49 -26.22 -17.55
C LYS A 440 -5.00 -26.03 -17.50
N LEU A 441 -5.71 -26.76 -18.36
CA LEU A 441 -7.16 -26.93 -18.35
C LEU A 441 -7.63 -27.46 -17.00
#